data_AF-A0A0G1J5X6-F1
#
_entry.id   AF-A0A0G1J5X6-F1
#
_cell.length_a   1.000
_cell.length_b   1.000
_cell.length_c   1.000
_cell.angle_alpha   90.00
_cell.angle_beta   90.00
_cell.angle_gamma   90.00
#
_symmetry.space_group_name_H-M   'P 1'
#
loop_
_entity.id
_entity.type
_entity.pdbx_description
1 polymer ?
#
loop_
_entity_poly.entity_id
_entity_poly.type
_entity_poly.pdbx_seq_one_letter_code
_entity_poly.pdbx_strand_id
1 'polypeptide(L)' 'MVDIRQTVQYANYLSKIGWRVEREKEINYFIKKLPIVGSMMKIQRPEEIHINKIRELSKKYRAFQIIVDNQDKRKNP' A
#
# COMPACT_ATOMS: atom_id res chain seq x y z
N MET A 1 -9.27 -5.78 -15.57
CA MET A 1 -8.27 -6.82 -15.23
C MET A 1 -7.92 -6.68 -13.76
N VAL A 2 -7.84 -7.79 -13.01
CA VAL A 2 -7.45 -7.75 -11.59
C VAL A 2 -6.00 -7.28 -11.49
N ASP A 3 -5.74 -6.22 -10.72
CA ASP A 3 -4.36 -5.81 -10.45
C ASP A 3 -3.73 -6.82 -9.47
N ILE A 4 -2.75 -7.59 -9.93
CA ILE A 4 -2.07 -8.61 -9.11
C ILE A 4 -1.50 -8.03 -7.81
N ARG A 5 -1.13 -6.74 -7.80
CA ARG A 5 -0.57 -6.07 -6.61
C ARG A 5 -1.62 -5.84 -5.53
N GLN A 6 -2.90 -5.84 -5.89
CA GLN A 6 -4.02 -5.70 -4.97
C GLN A 6 -4.59 -7.06 -4.53
N THR A 7 -3.97 -8.18 -4.91
CA THR A 7 -4.39 -9.52 -4.46
C THR A 7 -3.90 -9.86 -3.06
N VAL A 8 -4.58 -10.79 -2.40
CA VAL A 8 -4.18 -11.35 -1.09
C VAL A 8 -2.89 -12.17 -1.22
N GLN A 9 -2.70 -12.86 -2.33
CA GLN A 9 -1.51 -13.66 -2.62
C GLN A 9 -0.25 -12.78 -2.68
N TYR A 10 -0.35 -11.63 -3.34
CA TYR A 10 0.76 -10.68 -3.39
C TYR A 10 1.04 -10.03 -2.03
N ALA A 11 -0.01 -9.70 -1.26
CA ALA A 11 0.14 -9.25 0.13
C ALA A 11 0.89 -10.28 0.99
N ASN A 12 0.51 -11.56 0.89
CA ASN A 12 1.15 -12.66 1.61
C ASN A 12 2.60 -12.89 1.15
N TYR A 13 2.89 -12.73 -0.13
CA TYR A 13 4.26 -12.79 -0.63
C TYR A 13 5.12 -11.66 -0.04
N LEU A 14 4.64 -10.41 -0.11
CA LEU A 14 5.37 -9.27 0.41
C LEU A 14 5.57 -9.34 1.93
N SER A 15 4.59 -9.87 2.67
CA SER A 15 4.73 -10.05 4.12
C SER A 15 5.85 -11.02 4.49
N LYS A 16 6.00 -12.11 3.73
CA LYS A 16 7.08 -13.10 3.90
C LYS A 16 8.47 -12.51 3.65
N ILE A 17 8.60 -11.50 2.79
CA ILE A 17 9.88 -10.81 2.54
C ILE A 17 10.07 -9.54 3.40
N GLY A 18 9.34 -9.47 4.52
CA GLY A 18 9.56 -8.48 5.56
C GLY A 18 8.93 -7.11 5.28
N TRP A 19 7.85 -7.08 4.50
CA TRP A 19 6.91 -5.95 4.55
C TRP A 19 5.84 -6.22 5.59
N ARG A 20 5.30 -5.17 6.21
CA ARG A 20 4.00 -5.26 6.88
C ARG A 20 2.94 -4.90 5.87
N VAL A 21 1.85 -5.67 5.81
CA VAL A 21 0.72 -5.39 4.93
C VAL A 21 -0.52 -5.21 5.77
N GLU A 22 -1.19 -4.09 5.59
CA GLU A 22 -2.56 -3.85 6.06
C GLU A 22 -3.48 -3.95 4.85
N ARG A 23 -4.65 -4.58 5.00
CA ARG A 23 -5.65 -4.69 3.92
C ARG A 23 -6.99 -4.18 4.40
N GLU A 24 -7.61 -3.30 3.62
CA GLU A 24 -8.96 -2.79 3.87
C GLU A 24 -9.68 -2.62 2.54
N LYS A 25 -10.91 -3.15 2.41
CA LYS A 25 -11.74 -3.05 1.20
C LYS A 25 -10.96 -3.31 -0.09
N GLU A 26 -10.26 -4.44 -0.13
CA GLU A 26 -9.44 -4.89 -1.26
C GLU A 26 -8.18 -4.07 -1.58
N ILE A 27 -7.89 -3.01 -0.82
CA ILE A 27 -6.67 -2.21 -0.97
C ILE A 27 -5.59 -2.71 0.00
N ASN A 28 -4.43 -3.02 -0.55
CA ASN A 28 -3.21 -3.33 0.18
C ASN A 28 -2.39 -2.05 0.46
N TYR A 29 -2.04 -1.87 1.72
CA TYR A 29 -1.12 -0.85 2.20
C TYR A 29 0.19 -1.53 2.61
N PHE A 30 1.26 -1.28 1.86
CA PHE A 30 2.55 -1.93 2.08
C PHE A 30 3.46 -1.03 2.90
N ILE A 31 3.82 -1.46 4.10
CA ILE A 31 4.65 -0.70 5.03
C ILE A 31 6.02 -1.37 5.18
N LYS A 32 7.09 -0.65 4.82
CA LYS A 32 8.47 -1.06 5.09
C LYS A 32 9.04 -0.21 6.20
N LYS A 33 9.32 -0.82 7.35
CA LYS A 33 10.06 -0.16 8.43
C LYS A 33 11.52 0.00 8.00
N LEU A 34 12.04 1.21 8.13
CA LEU A 34 13.47 1.49 8.02
C LEU A 34 14.02 1.78 9.42
N PRO A 35 15.25 1.35 9.74
CA PRO A 35 15.88 1.75 10.99
C PRO A 35 15.94 3.28 11.10
N ILE A 36 15.74 3.79 12.31
CA ILE A 36 15.93 5.21 12.68
C ILE A 36 14.84 6.18 12.16
N VAL A 37 14.50 6.14 10.87
CA VAL A 37 13.66 7.17 10.22
C VAL A 37 12.14 6.93 10.28
N GLY A 38 11.71 5.73 10.69
CA GLY A 38 10.30 5.34 10.72
C GLY A 38 9.96 4.35 9.61
N SER A 39 8.85 4.56 8.90
CA SER A 39 8.41 3.64 7.85
C SER A 39 8.15 4.33 6.51
N MET A 40 8.32 3.60 5.42
CA MET A 40 7.79 3.97 4.11
C MET A 40 6.48 3.22 3.89
N MET A 41 5.45 3.90 3.39
CA MET A 41 4.17 3.29 3.00
C MET A 41 3.94 3.42 1.51
N LYS A 42 3.64 2.32 0.83
CA LYS A 42 3.29 2.26 -0.60
C LYS A 42 1.86 1.78 -0.78
N ILE A 43 1.13 2.44 -1.67
CA ILE A 43 -0.25 2.13 -2.04
C ILE A 43 -0.28 2.08 -3.57
N GLN A 44 -0.17 0.88 -4.13
CA GLN A 44 0.10 0.69 -5.54
C GLN A 44 -1.21 0.56 -6.32
N ARG A 45 -1.58 1.56 -7.13
CA ARG A 45 -2.74 1.48 -8.02
C ARG A 45 -4.04 1.11 -7.31
N PRO A 46 -4.35 1.73 -6.16
CA PRO A 46 -5.61 1.42 -5.49
C PRO A 46 -6.78 1.81 -6.40
N GLU A 47 -7.89 1.07 -6.30
CA GLU A 47 -9.12 1.41 -7.03
C GLU A 47 -9.71 2.74 -6.52
N GLU A 48 -9.59 2.96 -5.21
CA GLU A 48 -10.03 4.17 -4.52
C GLU A 48 -8.97 4.67 -3.54
N ILE A 49 -8.95 5.97 -3.26
CA ILE A 49 -8.03 6.54 -2.27
C ILE A 49 -8.79 6.80 -0.96
N HIS A 50 -8.50 6.01 0.08
CA HIS A 50 -9.12 6.16 1.40
C HIS A 50 -8.22 7.02 2.33
N ILE A 51 -8.30 8.34 2.18
CA ILE A 51 -7.42 9.31 2.89
C ILE A 51 -7.43 9.12 4.42
N ASN A 52 -8.57 8.83 5.02
CA ASN A 52 -8.67 8.61 6.46
C ASN A 52 -7.85 7.39 6.89
N LYS A 53 -7.90 6.30 6.10
CA LYS A 53 -7.10 5.11 6.36
C LYS A 53 -5.61 5.38 6.21
N ILE A 54 -5.24 6.09 5.15
CA ILE A 54 -3.84 6.52 4.91
C ILE A 54 -3.33 7.33 6.10
N ARG A 55 -4.12 8.26 6.62
CA ARG A 55 -3.77 9.10 7.77
C ARG A 55 -3.68 8.31 9.08
N GLU A 56 -4.57 7.35 9.29
CA GLU A 56 -4.53 6.43 10.43
C GLU A 56 -3.24 5.61 10.40
N LEU A 57 -2.97 4.93 9.29
CA LEU A 57 -1.81 4.06 9.12
C LEU A 57 -0.49 4.82 9.12
N SER A 58 -0.45 6.04 8.57
CA SER A 58 0.76 6.86 8.57
C SER A 58 1.17 7.24 10.01
N LYS A 59 0.22 7.58 10.88
CA LYS A 59 0.48 7.84 12.30
C LYS A 59 0.87 6.55 13.03
N LYS A 60 0.10 5.47 12.85
CA LYS A 60 0.32 4.16 13.49
C LYS A 60 1.73 3.62 13.23
N TYR A 61 2.22 3.75 11.99
CA TYR A 61 3.51 3.22 11.58
C TYR A 61 4.63 4.25 11.48
N ARG A 62 4.38 5.49 11.91
CA ARG A 62 5.33 6.62 11.82
C ARG A 62 5.90 6.72 10.40
N ALA A 63 5.00 6.74 9.42
CA ALA A 63 5.39 6.77 8.03
C ALA A 63 6.00 8.15 7.69
N PHE A 64 7.27 8.19 7.31
CA PHE A 64 7.94 9.42 6.89
C PHE A 64 7.69 9.73 5.41
N GLN A 65 7.38 8.70 4.61
CA GLN A 65 7.06 8.82 3.20
C GLN A 65 5.86 7.94 2.86
N ILE A 66 4.93 8.50 2.09
CA ILE A 66 3.75 7.81 1.55
C ILE A 66 3.78 7.96 0.03
N ILE A 67 3.77 6.84 -0.68
CA ILE A 67 3.78 6.79 -2.15
C ILE A 67 2.46 6.18 -2.60
N VAL A 68 1.72 6.91 -3.44
CA VAL A 68 0.45 6.46 -4.01
C VAL A 68 0.59 6.46 -5.52
N ASP A 69 0.53 5.27 -6.13
CA ASP A 69 0.58 5.13 -7.59
C ASP A 69 -0.83 5.13 -8.15
N ASN A 70 -1.09 5.89 -9.22
CA ASN A 70 -2.40 5.93 -9.86
C ASN A 70 -2.57 4.81 -10.88
N GLN A 71 -3.81 4.33 -11.06
CA GLN A 71 -4.16 3.54 -12.23
C GLN A 71 -4.12 4.43 -13.47
N ASP A 72 -3.36 4.05 -14.50
CA ASP A 72 -3.36 4.77 -15.77
C ASP A 72 -4.68 4.48 -16.51
N LYS A 73 -5.66 5.35 -16.33
CA LYS A 73 -6.99 5.23 -16.95
C LYS A 73 -6.98 5.54 -18.46
N ARG A 74 -5.86 6.00 -19.02
CA ARG A 74 -5.72 6.34 -20.45
C ARG A 74 -5.38 5.16 -21.35
N LYS A 75 -5.21 3.96 -20.79
CA LYS A 75 -4.85 2.73 -21.51
C LYS A 75 -6.03 1.76 -21.70
N ASN A 76 -7.26 2.27 -21.76
CA ASN A 76 -8.35 1.53 -22.40
C ASN A 76 -8.41 1.96 -23.87
N PRO A 77 -8.13 1.06 -24.83
CA PRO A 77 -8.54 1.27 -26.21
C PRO A 77 -10.07 1.28 -26.34
#